data_AF-A0A8K0CAN5-F1
#
_entry.id   AF-A0A8K0CAN5-F1
#
_cell.length_a   1.000
_cell.length_b   1.000
_cell.length_c   1.000
_cell.angle_alpha   90.00
_cell.angle_beta   90.00
_cell.angle_gamma   90.00
#
_symmetry.space_group_name_H-M   'P 1'
#
loop_
_entity.id
_entity.type
_entity.pdbx_description
1 polymer ?
#
loop_
_entity_poly.entity_id
_entity_poly.type
_entity_poly.pdbx_seq_one_letter_code
_entity_poly.pdbx_strand_id
1 'polypeptide(L)'
;MMAKFVKQIETPKQIVSRYLENSELSQVQIAKLLKLPRSTVGKVIKTCKERLSTERKSGSGRKTKFQDTNLAVRIRQSYRRNSNLSECTVANKFGTSKATKPSVVQ
;
A
#
# COMPACT_ATOMS: atom_id res chain seq x y z
N MET A 1 -37.52 -0.59 -6.90
CA MET A 1 -36.33 0.24 -6.62
C MET A 1 -35.61 0.50 -7.92
N MET A 2 -35.56 1.75 -8.40
CA MET A 2 -34.94 2.10 -9.67
C MET A 2 -33.42 2.22 -9.53
N ALA A 3 -32.68 1.42 -10.28
CA ALA A 3 -31.23 1.49 -10.38
C ALA A 3 -30.82 2.80 -11.07
N LYS A 4 -30.09 3.67 -10.36
CA LYS A 4 -29.47 4.88 -10.93
C LYS A 4 -28.30 4.42 -11.81
N PHE A 5 -28.54 4.26 -13.10
CA PHE A 5 -27.48 4.05 -14.08
C PHE A 5 -26.50 5.22 -14.02
N VAL A 6 -25.30 4.91 -13.56
CA VAL A 6 -24.26 5.90 -13.37
C VAL A 6 -23.74 6.32 -14.74
N LYS A 7 -23.88 7.60 -15.04
CA LYS A 7 -23.23 8.29 -16.17
C LYS A 7 -21.71 8.41 -15.89
N GLN A 8 -21.05 7.26 -15.73
CA GLN A 8 -19.77 7.14 -15.01
C GLN A 8 -18.51 7.29 -15.89
N ILE A 9 -18.65 7.25 -17.22
CA ILE A 9 -17.48 7.15 -18.12
C ILE A 9 -17.01 8.53 -18.63
N GLU A 10 -17.89 9.52 -18.71
CA GLU A 10 -17.55 10.87 -19.24
C GLU A 10 -16.96 11.79 -18.17
N THR A 11 -17.38 11.65 -16.91
CA THR A 11 -16.98 12.52 -15.81
C THR A 11 -15.48 12.46 -15.47
N PRO A 12 -14.77 11.32 -15.50
CA PRO A 12 -13.35 11.28 -15.17
C PRO A 12 -12.49 11.99 -16.21
N LYS A 13 -12.81 11.85 -17.50
CA LYS A 13 -12.07 12.49 -18.60
C LYS A 13 -12.18 14.01 -18.53
N GLN A 14 -13.38 14.52 -18.23
CA GLN A 14 -13.61 15.97 -18.06
C GLN A 14 -12.86 16.53 -16.85
N ILE A 15 -12.79 15.80 -15.72
CA ILE A 15 -12.00 16.22 -14.57
C ILE A 15 -10.51 16.31 -14.93
N VAL A 16 -9.98 15.31 -15.65
CA VAL A 16 -8.57 15.29 -16.03
C VAL A 16 -8.24 16.37 -17.04
N SER A 17 -9.05 16.57 -18.09
CA SER A 17 -8.78 17.65 -19.08
C SER A 17 -8.83 19.02 -18.42
N ARG A 18 -9.80 19.30 -17.55
CA ARG A 18 -9.85 20.58 -16.82
C ARG A 18 -8.68 20.77 -15.86
N TYR A 19 -8.22 19.70 -15.22
CA TYR A 19 -7.04 19.73 -14.35
C TYR A 19 -5.74 19.98 -15.15
N LEU A 20 -5.63 19.43 -16.36
CA LEU A 20 -4.47 19.63 -17.23
C LEU A 20 -4.48 21.00 -17.93
N GLU A 21 -5.65 21.47 -18.38
CA GLU A 21 -5.84 22.79 -18.99
C GLU A 21 -5.60 23.93 -17.98
N ASN A 22 -5.83 23.69 -16.69
CA ASN A 22 -5.77 24.69 -15.65
C ASN A 22 -4.96 24.20 -14.45
N SER A 23 -3.64 24.10 -14.64
CA SER A 23 -2.66 23.67 -13.62
C SER A 23 -2.76 24.47 -12.30
N GLU A 24 -3.20 25.73 -12.36
CA GLU A 24 -3.30 26.62 -11.20
C GLU A 24 -4.59 26.46 -10.38
N LEU A 25 -5.61 25.75 -10.91
CA LEU A 25 -6.87 25.61 -10.21
C LEU A 25 -6.78 24.56 -9.10
N SER A 26 -7.24 24.94 -7.92
CA SER A 26 -7.39 24.01 -6.80
C SER A 26 -8.48 22.97 -7.10
N GLN A 27 -8.35 21.78 -6.49
CA GLN A 27 -9.35 20.71 -6.59
C GLN A 27 -10.76 21.16 -6.15
N VAL A 28 -10.83 22.15 -5.26
CA VAL A 28 -12.09 22.75 -4.80
C VAL A 28 -12.76 23.54 -5.91
N GLN A 29 -11.99 24.34 -6.65
CA GLN A 29 -12.51 25.12 -7.78
C GLN A 29 -12.97 24.18 -8.91
N ILE A 30 -12.21 23.14 -9.21
CA ILE A 30 -12.59 22.12 -10.21
C ILE A 30 -13.89 21.40 -9.80
N ALA A 31 -14.04 21.06 -8.51
CA ALA A 31 -15.27 20.45 -8.00
C ALA A 31 -16.48 21.38 -8.13
N LYS A 32 -16.32 22.69 -7.86
CA LYS A 32 -17.37 23.70 -8.05
C LYS A 32 -17.74 23.87 -9.53
N LEU A 33 -16.75 23.96 -10.41
CA LEU A 33 -16.95 24.12 -11.86
C LEU A 33 -17.71 22.94 -12.48
N LEU A 34 -17.37 21.71 -12.06
CA LEU A 34 -17.99 20.50 -12.59
C LEU A 34 -19.24 20.07 -11.81
N LYS A 35 -19.62 20.79 -10.75
CA LYS A 35 -20.70 20.42 -9.81
C LYS A 35 -20.57 18.98 -9.30
N LEU A 36 -19.34 18.58 -8.98
CA LEU A 36 -19.02 17.23 -8.50
C LEU A 36 -18.57 17.24 -7.05
N PRO A 37 -18.76 16.13 -6.31
CA PRO A 37 -18.18 15.99 -4.99
C PRO A 37 -16.67 16.14 -5.03
N ARG A 38 -16.10 16.92 -4.09
CA ARG A 38 -14.65 17.10 -3.94
C ARG A 38 -13.92 15.76 -3.82
N SER A 39 -14.53 14.78 -3.15
CA SER A 39 -13.99 13.44 -2.98
C SER A 39 -13.82 12.70 -4.32
N THR A 40 -14.76 12.88 -5.25
CA THR A 40 -14.69 12.30 -6.61
C THR A 40 -13.55 12.92 -7.40
N VAL A 41 -13.45 14.25 -7.41
CA VAL A 41 -12.38 14.98 -8.09
C VAL A 41 -11.01 14.60 -7.53
N GLY A 42 -10.87 14.56 -6.20
CA GLY A 42 -9.64 14.16 -5.54
C GLY A 42 -9.21 12.72 -5.87
N LYS A 43 -10.16 11.77 -5.90
CA LYS A 43 -9.87 10.38 -6.31
C LYS A 43 -9.37 10.30 -7.75
N VAL A 44 -10.05 10.97 -8.68
CA VAL A 44 -9.68 10.94 -10.10
C VAL A 44 -8.30 11.55 -10.33
N ILE A 45 -8.02 12.72 -9.74
CA ILE A 45 -6.69 13.36 -9.85
C ILE A 45 -5.61 12.49 -9.21
N LYS A 46 -5.88 11.92 -8.03
CA LYS A 46 -4.94 11.00 -7.37
C LYS A 46 -4.64 9.79 -8.25
N THR A 47 -5.65 9.11 -8.78
CA THR A 47 -5.46 7.96 -9.67
C THR A 47 -4.74 8.35 -10.97
N CYS A 48 -5.00 9.53 -11.51
CA CYS A 48 -4.29 10.04 -12.69
C CYS A 48 -2.80 10.23 -12.40
N LYS A 49 -2.44 10.91 -11.29
CA LYS A 49 -1.04 11.07 -10.86
C LYS A 49 -0.35 9.74 -10.60
N GLU A 50 -1.04 8.82 -9.95
CA GLU A 50 -0.51 7.49 -9.66
C GLU A 50 -0.28 6.64 -10.91
N ARG A 51 -1.11 6.81 -11.96
CA ARG A 51 -0.93 6.11 -13.24
C ARG A 51 0.15 6.74 -14.11
N LEU A 52 0.37 8.05 -13.99
CA LEU A 52 1.44 8.76 -14.69
C LEU A 52 2.80 8.60 -13.99
N SER A 53 2.80 8.26 -12.70
CA SER A 53 4.04 7.95 -11.98
C SER A 53 4.56 6.59 -12.41
N THR A 54 5.81 6.55 -12.88
CA THR A 54 6.55 5.31 -13.16
C THR A 54 7.11 4.67 -11.89
N GLU A 55 7.01 5.34 -10.74
CA GLU A 55 7.40 4.78 -9.46
C GLU A 55 6.49 3.62 -9.09
N ARG A 56 7.06 2.42 -9.02
CA ARG A 56 6.37 1.26 -8.46
C ARG A 56 5.98 1.58 -7.03
N LYS A 57 4.68 1.72 -6.78
CA LYS A 57 4.17 1.68 -5.41
C LYS A 57 4.64 0.39 -4.76
N SER A 58 5.34 0.52 -3.63
CA SER A 58 5.52 -0.57 -2.70
C SER A 58 4.12 -1.12 -2.42
N GLY A 59 3.88 -2.35 -2.88
CA GLY A 59 2.56 -2.96 -2.80
C GLY A 59 2.07 -2.92 -1.35
N SER A 60 0.75 -2.96 -1.18
CA SER A 60 0.12 -3.22 0.13
C SER A 60 0.44 -4.66 0.55
N GLY A 61 1.71 -4.98 0.77
CA GLY A 61 2.15 -6.20 1.39
C GLY A 61 1.56 -6.21 2.78
N ARG A 62 0.86 -7.30 3.12
CA ARG A 62 0.46 -7.59 4.49
C ARG A 62 1.71 -7.46 5.35
N LYS A 63 1.78 -6.46 6.23
CA LYS A 63 2.86 -6.37 7.20
C LYS A 63 2.88 -7.69 7.95
N THR A 64 3.91 -8.51 7.74
CA THR A 64 4.19 -9.70 8.54
C THR A 64 4.45 -9.16 9.94
N LYS A 65 3.39 -9.10 10.76
CA LYS A 65 3.53 -8.82 12.17
C LYS A 65 4.36 -9.96 12.73
N PHE A 66 5.67 -9.78 12.85
CA PHE A 66 6.43 -10.49 13.86
C PHE A 66 5.75 -10.10 15.17
N GLN A 67 4.94 -11.02 15.72
CA GLN A 67 4.17 -10.76 16.92
C GLN A 67 5.07 -10.49 18.13
N ASP A 68 6.38 -10.79 18.02
CA ASP A 68 7.40 -10.43 19.01
C ASP A 68 8.71 -10.03 18.34
N THR A 69 9.09 -8.76 18.44
CA THR A 69 10.43 -8.26 18.08
C THR A 69 11.52 -8.93 18.93
N ASN A 70 11.21 -9.24 20.19
CA ASN A 70 12.11 -9.93 21.13
C ASN A 70 12.45 -11.35 20.68
N LEU A 71 11.47 -12.06 20.14
CA LEU A 71 11.65 -13.43 19.63
C LEU A 71 12.62 -13.44 18.45
N ALA A 72 12.48 -12.51 17.51
CA ALA A 72 13.39 -12.37 16.37
C ALA A 72 14.84 -12.10 16.82
N VAL A 73 15.04 -11.24 17.84
CA VAL A 73 16.37 -10.95 18.41
C VAL A 73 16.98 -12.20 19.05
N ARG A 74 16.19 -12.95 19.84
CA ARG A 74 16.65 -14.20 20.49
C ARG A 74 17.01 -15.29 19.49
N ILE A 75 16.25 -15.42 18.40
CA ILE A 75 16.54 -16.33 17.29
C ILE A 75 17.86 -15.93 16.62
N ARG A 76 18.03 -14.65 16.25
CA ARG A 76 19.28 -14.14 15.65
C ARG A 76 20.49 -14.35 16.57
N GLN A 77 20.34 -14.11 17.88
CA GLN A 77 21.42 -14.31 18.84
C GLN A 77 21.79 -15.79 18.99
N SER A 78 20.85 -16.70 18.82
CA SER A 78 21.11 -18.15 18.85
C SER A 78 21.96 -18.59 17.65
N TYR A 79 21.65 -18.10 16.45
CA TYR A 79 22.46 -18.34 15.25
C TYR A 79 23.85 -17.70 15.33
N ARG A 80 23.97 -16.51 15.94
CA ARG A 80 25.29 -15.89 16.20
C ARG A 80 26.17 -16.69 17.14
N ARG A 81 25.57 -17.29 18.18
CA ARG A 81 26.31 -18.09 19.18
C ARG A 81 26.67 -19.48 18.67
N ASN A 82 25.85 -20.05 17.78
CA ASN A 82 26.07 -21.36 17.18
C ASN A 82 25.56 -21.36 15.73
N SER A 83 26.47 -21.17 14.77
CA SER A 83 26.14 -21.12 13.34
C SER A 83 25.60 -22.45 12.79
N ASN A 84 25.90 -23.57 13.46
CA ASN A 84 25.55 -24.92 13.02
C ASN A 84 24.20 -25.42 13.58
N LEU A 85 23.39 -24.54 14.19
CA LEU A 85 22.09 -24.94 14.73
C LEU A 85 21.09 -25.23 13.60
N SER A 86 20.50 -26.43 13.66
CA SER A 86 19.40 -26.81 12.78
C SER A 86 18.15 -25.94 13.05
N GLU A 87 17.45 -25.57 11.97
CA GLU A 87 16.20 -24.81 12.01
C GLU A 87 15.15 -25.49 12.93
N CYS A 88 15.10 -26.83 12.93
CA CYS A 88 14.21 -27.60 13.80
C CYS A 88 14.49 -27.38 15.28
N THR A 89 15.77 -27.33 15.67
CA THR A 89 16.20 -27.15 17.06
C THR A 89 15.85 -25.75 17.56
N VAL A 90 16.03 -24.73 16.71
CA VAL A 90 15.67 -23.35 17.04
C VAL A 90 14.16 -23.20 17.15
N ALA A 91 13.40 -23.76 16.21
CA ALA A 91 11.94 -23.76 16.24
C ALA A 91 11.37 -24.39 17.51
N ASN A 92 11.88 -25.57 17.90
CA ASN A 92 11.46 -26.26 19.13
C ASN A 92 11.84 -25.47 20.39
N LYS A 93 13.02 -24.85 20.42
CA LYS A 93 13.49 -24.06 21.56
C LYS A 93 12.64 -22.83 21.84
N PHE A 94 12.08 -22.23 20.80
CA PHE A 94 11.30 -20.99 20.92
C PHE A 94 9.79 -21.18 20.71
N GLY A 95 9.31 -22.42 20.55
CA GLY A 95 7.89 -22.72 20.34
C GLY A 95 7.34 -22.12 19.05
N THR A 96 8.18 -21.96 18.03
CA THR A 96 7.80 -21.33 16.75
C THR A 96 7.64 -22.36 15.64
N SER A 97 6.80 -22.07 14.64
CA SER A 97 6.75 -22.89 13.43
C SER A 97 8.05 -22.76 12.63
N LYS A 98 8.44 -23.82 11.90
CA LYS A 98 9.60 -23.81 10.97
C LYS A 98 9.50 -22.70 9.91
N ALA A 99 8.28 -22.25 9.62
CA ALA A 99 8.01 -21.16 8.68
C ALA A 99 8.34 -19.76 9.23
N THR A 100 8.60 -19.62 10.54
CA THR A 100 8.89 -18.35 11.20
C THR A 100 10.37 -18.00 11.05
N LYS A 101 10.76 -17.54 9.86
CA LYS A 101 12.13 -17.06 9.61
C LYS A 101 12.21 -15.56 9.90
N PRO A 102 13.09 -15.07 10.79
CA PRO A 102 13.49 -13.68 10.71
C PRO A 102 14.18 -13.52 9.36
N SER A 103 13.72 -12.60 8.52
CA SER A 103 14.47 -12.21 7.33
C SER A 103 15.86 -11.77 7.79
N VAL A 104 16.83 -12.65 7.60
CA VAL A 104 18.25 -12.33 7.72
C VAL A 104 18.56 -11.59 6.43
N VAL A 105 18.47 -10.26 6.49
CA VAL A 105 19.10 -9.42 5.49
C VAL A 105 20.59 -9.71 5.63
N GLN A 106 21.17 -10.36 4.62
CA GLN A 106 22.61 -10.47 4.43
C GLN A 106 23.20 -9.09 4.13
#